data_AF-A0A7V7DYU4-F1
#
_entry.id   AF-A0A7V7DYU4-F1
#
_cell.length_a   1.000
_cell.length_b   1.000
_cell.length_c   1.000
_cell.angle_alpha   90.00
_cell.angle_beta   90.00
_cell.angle_gamma   90.00
#
_symmetry.space_group_name_H-M   'P 1'
#
loop_
_entity.id
_entity.type
_entity.pdbx_description
1 polymer ?
#
loop_
_entity_poly.entity_id
_entity_poly.type
_entity_poly.pdbx_seq_one_letter_code
_entity_poly.pdbx_strand_id
1 'polypeptide(L)' 'MAAARTSYWADNYVQKKCSVKEAIRRIRAGQRVFVGSSSGEPQHLVREFADSA' A
#
# COMPACT_ATOMS: atom_id res chain seq x y z
N MET A 1 -2.99 12.28 -31.61
CA MET A 1 -1.79 11.78 -30.90
C MET A 1 -1.86 12.29 -29.47
N ALA A 2 -2.28 11.45 -28.51
CA ALA A 2 -2.37 11.86 -27.12
C ALA A 2 -0.97 11.82 -26.49
N ALA A 3 -0.45 12.98 -26.09
CA ALA A 3 0.82 13.07 -25.38
C ALA A 3 0.71 12.28 -24.07
N ALA A 4 1.67 11.38 -23.82
CA ALA A 4 1.77 10.66 -22.56
C ALA A 4 1.95 11.70 -21.45
N ARG A 5 0.89 11.95 -20.66
CA ARG A 5 1.00 12.77 -19.45
C ARG A 5 1.96 12.04 -18.52
N THR A 6 3.20 12.51 -18.43
CA THR A 6 4.12 12.10 -17.38
C THR A 6 3.52 12.61 -16.07
N SER A 7 2.68 11.80 -15.45
CA SER A 7 2.05 12.16 -14.18
C SER A 7 3.18 12.42 -13.18
N TYR A 8 3.28 13.67 -12.73
CA TYR A 8 4.35 14.12 -11.85
C TYR A 8 4.38 13.25 -10.59
N TRP A 9 5.56 12.77 -10.20
CA TRP A 9 5.67 11.74 -9.18
C TRP A 9 5.12 12.20 -7.82
N ALA A 10 5.22 13.50 -7.52
CA ALA A 10 4.73 14.05 -6.26
C ALA A 10 3.20 13.99 -6.19
N ASP A 11 2.51 14.32 -7.30
CA ASP A 11 1.05 14.24 -7.38
C ASP A 11 0.59 12.79 -7.22
N ASN A 12 1.26 11.86 -7.89
CA ASN A 12 0.99 10.42 -7.75
C ASN A 12 1.21 9.92 -6.33
N TYR A 13 2.27 10.38 -5.66
CA TYR A 13 2.57 10.00 -4.27
C TYR A 13 1.45 10.47 -3.33
N VAL A 14 1.02 11.73 -3.46
CA VAL A 14 -0.08 12.28 -2.67
C VAL A 14 -1.37 11.51 -2.91
N GLN A 15 -1.70 11.19 -4.16
CA GLN A 15 -2.90 10.42 -4.50
C GLN A 15 -2.88 8.98 -3.99
N LYS A 16 -1.71 8.34 -3.94
CA LYS A 16 -1.54 6.96 -3.45
C LYS A 16 -1.47 6.87 -1.92
N LYS A 17 -1.18 7.99 -1.26
CA LYS A 17 -1.12 8.04 0.20
C LYS A 17 -2.50 7.76 0.78
N CYS A 18 -2.59 6.78 1.66
CA CYS A 18 -3.80 6.43 2.39
C CYS A 18 -3.45 6.06 3.82
N SER A 19 -4.48 5.97 4.69
CA SER A 19 -4.30 5.49 6.05
C SER A 19 -4.09 3.97 6.08
N VAL A 20 -3.46 3.46 7.14
CA VAL A 20 -3.25 2.01 7.31
C VAL A 20 -4.56 1.21 7.27
N LYS A 21 -5.62 1.74 7.88
CA LYS A 21 -6.96 1.13 7.87
C LYS A 21 -7.53 1.01 6.46
N GLU A 22 -7.37 2.06 5.65
CA GLU A 22 -7.81 2.06 4.26
C GLU A 22 -6.97 1.10 3.40
N ALA A 23 -5.66 1.02 3.65
CA ALA A 23 -4.78 0.07 2.97
C ALA A 23 -5.16 -1.39 3.27
N ILE A 24 -5.39 -1.73 4.55
CA ILE A 24 -5.76 -3.08 4.98
C ILE A 24 -7.13 -3.49 4.40
N ARG A 25 -8.12 -2.59 4.38
CA ARG A 25 -9.45 -2.86 3.79
C ARG A 25 -9.42 -3.24 2.31
N ARG A 26 -8.35 -2.87 1.59
CA ARG A 26 -8.18 -3.24 0.18
C ARG A 26 -7.75 -4.70 0.00
N ILE A 27 -7.20 -5.33 1.05
CA ILE A 27 -6.80 -6.73 1.07
C ILE A 27 -8.04 -7.58 1.39
N ARG A 28 -8.37 -8.54 0.52
CA ARG A 28 -9.52 -9.43 0.66
C ARG A 28 -9.12 -10.76 1.28
N ALA A 29 -10.05 -11.39 2.00
CA ALA A 29 -9.87 -12.73 2.54
C ALA A 29 -9.51 -13.73 1.41
N GLY A 30 -8.57 -14.63 1.69
CA GLY A 30 -8.06 -15.60 0.72
C GLY A 30 -6.97 -15.06 -0.22
N GLN A 31 -6.64 -13.78 -0.20
CA GLN A 31 -5.48 -13.26 -0.93
C GLN A 31 -4.18 -13.58 -0.21
N ARG A 32 -3.18 -14.07 -0.95
CA ARG A 32 -1.81 -14.24 -0.44
C ARG A 32 -1.06 -12.92 -0.57
N VAL A 33 -0.56 -12.39 0.55
CA VAL A 33 0.21 -11.15 0.61
C VAL A 33 1.68 -11.50 0.87
N PHE A 34 2.59 -10.89 0.11
CA PHE A 34 4.02 -11.01 0.31
C PHE A 34 4.54 -9.80 1.09
N VAL A 35 5.32 -10.06 2.13
CA VAL A 35 5.91 -9.05 2.99
C VAL A 35 7.43 -9.09 2.81
N GLY A 36 8.08 -7.91 2.78
CA GLY A 36 9.53 -7.81 2.70
C GLY A 36 10.18 -8.54 3.88
N SER A 37 11.30 -9.22 3.62
CA SER A 37 12.05 -9.94 4.65
C SER A 37 13.01 -9.03 5.42
N SER A 38 13.30 -9.37 6.68
CA SER A 38 14.28 -8.67 7.52
C SER A 38 13.93 -7.18 7.71
N SER A 39 14.89 -6.26 7.52
CA SER A 39 14.68 -4.82 7.65
C SER A 39 13.74 -4.20 6.61
N GLY A 40 13.34 -4.95 5.59
CA GLY A 40 12.35 -4.54 4.60
C GLY A 40 10.90 -4.75 5.04
N GLU A 41 10.67 -5.27 6.24
CA GLU A 41 9.32 -5.49 6.75
C GLU A 41 8.64 -4.15 7.08
N PRO A 42 7.47 -3.85 6.50
CA PRO A 42 6.69 -2.68 6.84
C PRO A 42 5.98 -2.88 8.20
N GLN A 43 6.74 -2.71 9.29
CA GLN A 43 6.31 -3.00 10.67
C GLN A 43 4.94 -2.41 11.03
N HIS A 44 4.66 -1.17 10.62
CA HIS A 44 3.38 -0.51 10.91
C HIS A 44 2.20 -1.20 10.20
N LEU A 45 2.38 -1.63 8.95
CA LEU A 45 1.32 -2.31 8.21
C LEU A 45 1.09 -3.73 8.72
N VAL A 46 2.17 -4.46 9.03
CA VAL A 46 2.09 -5.84 9.52
C VAL A 46 1.39 -5.90 10.88
N ARG A 47 1.75 -5.00 11.80
CA ARG A 47 1.14 -4.94 13.13
C ARG A 47 -0.35 -4.65 13.06
N GLU A 48 -0.74 -3.60 12.34
CA GLU A 48 -2.16 -3.23 12.21
C GLU A 48 -2.96 -4.29 11.45
N PHE A 49 -2.34 -5.01 10.50
CA PHE A 49 -2.98 -6.13 9.81
C PHE A 49 -3.20 -7.32 10.75
N ALA A 50 -2.22 -7.65 11.60
CA ALA A 50 -2.36 -8.69 12.61
C ALA A 50 -3.41 -8.34 13.68
N ASP A 51 -3.52 -7.07 14.07
CA ASP A 51 -4.51 -6.60 15.05
C ASP A 51 -5.93 -6.50 14.45
N SER A 52 -6.05 -6.37 13.12
CA SER A 52 -7.33 -6.26 12.39
C SER A 52 -7.86 -7.59 11.85
N ALA A 53 -7.08 -8.67 11.93
CA ALA A 53 -7.43 -10.03 11.51
C ALA A 53 -8.20 -10.78 12.61
#